data_AF-A0A952KNP7-F1
#
_entry.id   AF-A0A952KNP7-F1
#
_cell.length_a   1.000
_cell.length_b   1.000
_cell.length_c   1.000
_cell.angle_alpha   90.00
_cell.angle_beta   90.00
_cell.angle_gamma   90.00
#
_symmetry.space_group_name_H-M   'P 1'
#
loop_
_entity.id
_entity.type
_entity.pdbx_description
1 polymer ?
#
loop_
_entity_poly.entity_id
_entity_poly.type
_entity_poly.pdbx_seq_one_letter_code
_entity_poly.pdbx_strand_id
1 'polypeptide(L)'
;MEAAAADLDVQAYCRSLALQQIQMLTRLAEIGMQLAEAEGSRAIAAQARAAEPKVDETSVATARAEAQEAGLGFSRFSRSVQRSLSLRARAADQLYARDKAEAPDREAARKARRERHREEVQEVLHG
;
A
#
# COMPACT_ATOMS: atom_id res chain seq x y z
N MET A 1 5.40 -23.63 -32.87
CA MET A 1 6.11 -22.41 -32.45
C MET A 1 5.04 -21.43 -32.02
N GLU A 2 4.93 -21.23 -30.71
CA GLU A 2 3.89 -20.43 -30.08
C GLU A 2 4.26 -18.95 -30.18
N ALA A 3 3.66 -18.26 -31.16
CA ALA A 3 3.87 -16.83 -31.40
C ALA A 3 3.00 -15.98 -30.45
N ALA A 4 3.21 -16.10 -29.14
CA ALA A 4 2.36 -15.45 -28.13
C ALA A 4 3.10 -14.44 -27.21
N ALA A 5 4.34 -14.08 -27.51
CA ALA A 5 5.14 -13.21 -26.63
C ALA A 5 5.50 -11.82 -27.21
N ALA A 6 4.88 -11.41 -28.32
CA ALA A 6 5.29 -10.21 -29.06
C ALA A 6 4.57 -8.91 -28.65
N ASP A 7 3.63 -8.93 -27.70
CA ASP A 7 2.78 -7.75 -27.44
C ASP A 7 2.50 -7.52 -25.94
N LEU A 8 3.48 -7.84 -25.08
CA LEU A 8 3.40 -7.42 -23.68
C LEU A 8 3.59 -5.90 -23.63
N ASP A 9 2.51 -5.17 -23.39
CA ASP A 9 2.59 -3.74 -23.03
C ASP A 9 3.30 -3.60 -21.68
N VAL A 10 4.63 -3.42 -21.75
CA VAL A 10 5.51 -3.28 -20.59
C VAL A 10 5.07 -2.10 -19.71
N GLN A 11 4.55 -1.02 -20.31
CA GLN A 11 4.09 0.14 -19.56
C GLN A 11 2.83 -0.20 -18.77
N ALA A 12 1.84 -0.85 -19.40
CA ALA A 12 0.64 -1.31 -18.72
C ALA A 12 0.95 -2.33 -17.61
N TYR A 13 1.90 -3.24 -17.86
CA TYR A 13 2.38 -4.20 -16.85
C TYR A 13 3.08 -3.50 -15.67
N CYS A 14 3.99 -2.56 -15.92
CA CYS A 14 4.64 -1.82 -14.84
C CYS A 14 3.64 -0.97 -14.05
N ARG A 15 2.63 -0.41 -14.70
CA ARG A 15 1.55 0.34 -14.06
C ARG A 15 0.71 -0.55 -13.16
N SER A 16 0.32 -1.74 -13.62
CA SER A 16 -0.46 -2.69 -12.81
C SER A 16 0.33 -3.17 -11.60
N LEU A 17 1.64 -3.45 -11.76
CA LEU A 17 2.52 -3.81 -10.66
C LEU A 17 2.62 -2.69 -9.60
N ALA A 18 2.76 -1.43 -10.02
CA ALA A 18 2.79 -0.30 -9.10
C ALA A 18 1.48 -0.16 -8.30
N LEU A 19 0.33 -0.35 -8.96
CA LEU A 19 -0.98 -0.34 -8.28
C LEU A 19 -1.09 -1.49 -7.26
N GLN A 20 -0.65 -2.70 -7.62
CA GLN A 20 -0.62 -3.84 -6.71
C GLN A 20 0.27 -3.59 -5.49
N GLN A 21 1.45 -2.98 -5.68
CA GLN A 21 2.35 -2.61 -4.58
C GLN A 21 1.70 -1.58 -3.63
N ILE A 22 1.01 -0.56 -4.17
CA ILE A 22 0.26 0.42 -3.36
C ILE A 22 -0.82 -0.28 -2.52
N GLN A 23 -1.56 -1.22 -3.12
CA GLN A 23 -2.57 -2.02 -2.40
C GLN A 23 -1.94 -2.87 -1.29
N MET A 24 -0.84 -3.57 -1.59
CA MET A 24 -0.14 -4.39 -0.62
C MET A 24 0.39 -3.56 0.56
N LEU A 25 0.99 -2.39 0.29
CA LEU A 25 1.46 -1.47 1.34
C LEU A 25 0.31 -0.93 2.20
N THR A 26 -0.86 -0.69 1.59
CA THR A 26 -2.09 -0.35 2.35
C THR A 26 -2.47 -1.49 3.28
N ARG A 27 -2.51 -2.73 2.76
CA ARG A 27 -2.87 -3.90 3.55
C ARG A 27 -1.90 -4.17 4.70
N LEU A 28 -0.60 -3.98 4.47
CA LEU A 28 0.43 -4.09 5.51
C LEU A 28 0.27 -3.03 6.59
N ALA A 29 -0.09 -1.80 6.21
CA ALA A 29 -0.37 -0.74 7.18
C ALA A 29 -1.60 -1.09 8.05
N GLU A 30 -2.68 -1.60 7.45
CA GLU A 30 -3.88 -2.05 8.20
C GLU A 30 -3.56 -3.16 9.20
N ILE A 31 -2.85 -4.21 8.76
CA ILE A 31 -2.44 -5.30 9.65
C ILE A 31 -1.55 -4.77 10.77
N GLY A 32 -0.59 -3.90 10.45
CA GLY A 32 0.27 -3.28 11.43
C GLY A 32 -0.49 -2.42 12.44
N MET A 33 -1.56 -1.72 12.03
CA MET A 33 -2.42 -0.95 12.93
C MET A 33 -3.16 -1.87 13.89
N GLN A 34 -3.75 -2.97 13.40
CA GLN A 34 -4.43 -3.97 14.25
C GLN A 34 -3.47 -4.56 15.30
N LEU A 35 -2.24 -4.90 14.89
CA LEU A 35 -1.22 -5.39 15.82
C LEU A 35 -0.80 -4.32 16.84
N ALA A 36 -0.66 -3.06 16.42
CA ALA A 36 -0.37 -1.97 17.33
C ALA A 36 -1.52 -1.77 18.34
N GLU A 37 -2.77 -1.72 17.89
CA GLU A 37 -3.94 -1.59 18.76
C GLU A 37 -4.03 -2.71 19.80
N ALA A 38 -3.76 -3.95 19.39
CA ALA A 38 -3.73 -5.09 20.31
C ALA A 38 -2.65 -4.92 21.40
N GLU A 39 -1.41 -4.56 21.03
CA GLU A 39 -0.34 -4.32 22.00
C GLU A 39 -0.59 -3.09 22.87
N GLY A 40 -1.17 -2.03 22.32
CA GLY A 40 -1.58 -0.84 23.07
C GLY A 40 -2.62 -1.19 24.14
N SER A 41 -3.62 -2.00 23.77
CA SER A 41 -4.65 -2.48 24.69
C SER A 41 -4.07 -3.37 25.79
N ARG A 42 -3.14 -4.26 25.44
CA ARG A 42 -2.42 -5.11 26.40
C ARG A 42 -1.58 -4.27 27.38
N ALA A 43 -0.88 -3.26 26.89
CA ALA A 43 -0.10 -2.36 27.74
C ALA A 43 -0.98 -1.60 28.74
N ILE A 44 -2.11 -1.05 28.29
CA ILE A 44 -3.07 -0.34 29.16
C ILE A 44 -3.65 -1.28 30.22
N ALA A 45 -4.06 -2.49 29.83
CA ALA A 45 -4.60 -3.47 30.78
C ALA A 45 -3.55 -3.87 31.83
N ALA A 46 -2.31 -4.08 31.42
CA ALA A 46 -1.21 -4.40 32.34
C ALA A 46 -0.89 -3.23 33.30
N GLN A 47 -0.93 -1.99 32.80
CA GLN A 47 -0.77 -0.80 33.64
C GLN A 47 -1.89 -0.65 34.66
N ALA A 48 -3.14 -0.92 34.27
CA ALA A 48 -4.28 -0.88 35.19
C ALA A 48 -4.09 -1.86 36.35
N ARG A 49 -3.68 -3.11 36.06
CA ARG A 49 -3.36 -4.11 37.09
C ARG A 49 -2.23 -3.67 38.02
N ALA A 50 -1.19 -3.04 37.47
CA ALA A 50 -0.06 -2.54 38.26
C ALA A 50 -0.42 -1.36 39.19
N ALA A 51 -1.54 -0.68 38.94
CA ALA A 51 -2.01 0.46 39.73
C ALA A 51 -3.00 0.06 40.85
N GLU A 52 -3.39 -1.21 40.94
CA GLU A 52 -4.37 -1.67 41.93
C GLU A 52 -3.78 -1.66 43.36
N PRO A 53 -4.44 -0.97 44.32
CA PRO A 53 -3.86 -0.63 45.63
C PRO A 53 -3.74 -1.79 46.63
N LYS A 54 -4.01 -3.05 46.24
CA LYS A 54 -4.01 -4.22 47.14
C LYS A 54 -3.30 -5.44 46.54
N VAL A 55 -2.49 -5.24 45.51
CA VAL A 55 -1.79 -6.31 44.80
C VAL A 55 -0.39 -6.50 45.40
N ASP A 56 0.01 -7.76 45.55
CA ASP A 56 1.36 -8.16 45.97
C ASP A 56 2.47 -7.54 45.09
N GLU A 57 3.61 -7.18 45.68
CA GLU A 57 4.70 -6.47 44.99
C GLU A 57 5.24 -7.24 43.78
N THR A 58 5.32 -8.58 43.89
CA THR A 58 5.77 -9.45 42.80
C THR A 58 4.80 -9.43 41.63
N SER A 59 3.50 -9.38 41.91
CA SER A 59 2.45 -9.26 40.88
C SER A 59 2.48 -7.87 40.22
N VAL A 60 2.68 -6.80 40.99
CA VAL A 60 2.87 -5.43 40.45
C VAL A 60 4.09 -5.36 39.54
N ALA A 61 5.22 -5.96 39.95
CA ALA A 61 6.44 -5.99 39.14
C ALA A 61 6.22 -6.75 37.82
N THR A 62 5.49 -7.86 37.86
CA THR A 62 5.15 -8.66 36.67
C THR A 62 4.27 -7.87 35.70
N ALA A 63 3.23 -7.21 36.22
CA ALA A 63 2.34 -6.37 35.42
C ALA A 63 3.07 -5.17 34.78
N ARG A 64 4.05 -4.57 35.46
CA ARG A 64 4.90 -3.52 34.89
C ARG A 64 5.80 -4.04 33.76
N ALA A 65 6.39 -5.21 33.94
CA ALA A 65 7.21 -5.84 32.90
C ALA A 65 6.38 -6.14 31.64
N GLU A 66 5.17 -6.68 31.82
CA GLU A 66 4.23 -6.93 30.72
C GLU A 66 3.83 -5.63 30.01
N ALA A 67 3.52 -4.57 30.77
CA ALA A 67 3.19 -3.27 30.20
C ALA A 67 4.34 -2.70 29.37
N GLN A 68 5.58 -2.87 29.83
CA GLN A 68 6.78 -2.43 29.11
C GLN A 68 6.99 -3.24 27.82
N GLU A 69 6.85 -4.56 27.89
CA GLU A 69 6.97 -5.44 26.72
C GLU A 69 5.93 -5.07 25.64
N ALA A 70 4.66 -4.95 26.04
CA ALA A 70 3.58 -4.55 25.15
C ALA A 70 3.79 -3.14 24.59
N GLY A 71 4.29 -2.19 25.39
CA GLY A 71 4.67 -0.85 24.91
C GLY A 71 5.78 -0.85 23.86
N LEU A 72 6.76 -1.75 23.98
CA LEU A 72 7.79 -1.97 22.95
C LEU A 72 7.18 -2.60 21.68
N GLY A 73 6.26 -3.55 21.85
CA GLY A 73 5.48 -4.15 20.76
C GLY A 73 4.70 -3.09 19.97
N PHE A 74 3.89 -2.30 20.65
CA PHE A 74 3.17 -1.15 20.09
C PHE A 74 4.10 -0.26 19.28
N SER A 75 5.21 0.19 19.89
CA SER A 75 6.16 1.08 19.24
C SER A 75 6.78 0.49 17.97
N ARG A 76 7.07 -0.82 17.96
CA ARG A 76 7.58 -1.52 16.77
C ARG A 76 6.54 -1.55 15.65
N PHE A 77 5.30 -1.92 15.97
CA PHE A 77 4.22 -1.98 14.99
C PHE A 77 3.85 -0.59 14.45
N SER A 78 3.76 0.45 15.30
CA SER A 78 3.51 1.82 14.86
C SER A 78 4.58 2.32 13.87
N ARG A 79 5.86 2.02 14.11
CA ARG A 79 6.93 2.36 13.16
C ARG A 79 6.80 1.61 11.84
N SER A 80 6.39 0.34 11.88
CA SER A 80 6.12 -0.45 10.68
C SER A 80 4.97 0.15 9.86
N VAL A 81 3.88 0.56 10.52
CA VAL A 81 2.75 1.26 9.90
C VAL A 81 3.20 2.55 9.23
N GLN A 82 3.92 3.41 9.96
CA GLN A 82 4.44 4.67 9.42
C GLN A 82 5.32 4.45 8.20
N ARG A 83 6.17 3.42 8.22
CA ARG A 83 7.02 3.05 7.09
C ARG A 83 6.18 2.60 5.88
N SER A 84 5.20 1.72 6.09
CA SER A 84 4.31 1.24 5.01
C SER A 84 3.51 2.38 4.38
N LEU A 85 2.96 3.29 5.18
CA LEU A 85 2.26 4.47 4.68
C LEU A 85 3.19 5.43 3.91
N SER A 86 4.41 5.64 4.41
CA SER A 86 5.41 6.48 3.72
C SER A 86 5.82 5.90 2.37
N LEU A 87 6.02 4.58 2.30
CA LEU A 87 6.32 3.88 1.04
C LEU A 87 5.13 3.95 0.08
N ARG A 88 3.90 3.80 0.59
CA ARG A 88 2.67 3.91 -0.20
C ARG A 88 2.54 5.30 -0.81
N ALA A 89 2.74 6.35 -0.03
CA ALA A 89 2.67 7.73 -0.52
C ALA A 89 3.68 7.97 -1.66
N ARG A 90 4.94 7.55 -1.46
CA ARG A 90 5.99 7.65 -2.49
C ARG A 90 5.63 6.88 -3.77
N ALA A 91 5.10 5.65 -3.64
CA ALA A 91 4.69 4.86 -4.79
C ALA A 91 3.53 5.52 -5.55
N ALA A 92 2.56 6.11 -4.84
CA ALA A 92 1.46 6.85 -5.43
C ALA A 92 1.95 8.12 -6.16
N ASP A 93 2.86 8.89 -5.55
CA ASP A 93 3.45 10.08 -6.15
C ASP A 93 4.22 9.75 -7.44
N GLN A 94 5.01 8.67 -7.42
CA GLN A 94 5.76 8.20 -8.59
C GLN A 94 4.83 7.74 -9.71
N LEU A 95 3.76 7.01 -9.37
CA LEU A 95 2.77 6.56 -10.34
C LEU A 95 2.06 7.76 -10.97
N TYR A 96 1.63 8.73 -10.16
CA TYR A 96 0.99 9.96 -10.63
C TYR A 96 1.92 10.76 -11.55
N ALA A 97 3.18 10.94 -11.17
CA ALA A 97 4.16 11.67 -11.98
C ALA A 97 4.38 11.01 -13.35
N ARG A 98 4.50 9.67 -13.38
CA ARG A 98 4.62 8.91 -14.63
C ARG A 98 3.36 9.02 -15.49
N ASP A 99 2.18 8.81 -14.90
CA ASP A 99 0.91 8.93 -15.61
C ASP A 99 0.72 10.33 -16.22
N LYS A 100 1.13 11.38 -15.49
CA LYS A 100 1.09 12.75 -15.99
C LYS A 100 2.05 12.97 -17.16
N ALA A 101 3.27 12.45 -17.08
CA ALA A 101 4.27 12.56 -18.14
C ALA A 101 3.84 11.84 -19.43
N GLU A 102 3.22 10.67 -19.31
CA GLU A 102 2.77 9.84 -20.44
C GLU A 102 1.37 10.24 -20.98
N ALA A 103 0.67 11.17 -20.32
CA ALA A 103 -0.68 11.57 -20.74
C ALA A 103 -0.74 12.14 -22.17
N PRO A 104 0.17 13.02 -22.61
CA PRO A 104 0.16 13.57 -23.96
C PRO A 104 0.37 12.48 -25.03
N ASP A 105 1.34 11.60 -24.81
CA ASP A 105 1.67 10.53 -25.76
C ASP A 105 0.51 9.52 -25.89
N ARG A 106 -0.14 9.18 -24.76
CA ARG A 106 -1.35 8.34 -24.77
C ARG A 106 -2.50 9.00 -25.50
N GLU A 107 -2.67 10.32 -25.37
CA GLU A 107 -3.70 11.06 -26.10
C GLU A 107 -3.39 11.12 -27.60
N ALA A 108 -2.14 11.39 -27.97
CA ALA A 108 -1.68 11.40 -29.36
C ALA A 108 -1.89 10.03 -30.02
N ALA A 109 -1.49 8.94 -29.34
CA ALA A 109 -1.71 7.58 -29.82
C ALA A 109 -3.20 7.24 -29.98
N ARG A 110 -4.07 7.73 -29.09
CA ARG A 110 -5.54 7.59 -29.21
C ARG A 110 -6.08 8.36 -30.42
N LYS A 111 -5.62 9.59 -30.66
CA LYS A 111 -6.01 10.40 -31.83
C LYS A 111 -5.58 9.72 -33.13
N ALA A 112 -4.33 9.28 -33.21
CA ALA A 112 -3.80 8.59 -34.39
C ALA A 112 -4.56 7.29 -34.70
N ARG A 113 -4.96 6.51 -33.69
CA ARG A 113 -5.82 5.33 -33.90
C ARG A 113 -7.19 5.69 -34.46
N ARG A 114 -7.81 6.77 -33.99
CA ARG A 114 -9.11 7.24 -34.49
C ARG A 114 -9.02 7.76 -35.92
N GLU A 115 -7.93 8.43 -36.24
CA GLU A 115 -7.67 8.94 -37.59
C GLU A 115 -7.51 7.80 -38.59
N ARG A 116 -6.64 6.82 -38.30
CA ARG A 116 -6.51 5.60 -39.13
C ARG A 116 -7.84 4.88 -39.32
N HIS A 117 -8.59 4.71 -38.23
CA HIS A 117 -9.90 4.07 -38.34
C HIS A 117 -10.89 4.86 -39.20
N ARG A 118 -10.84 6.20 -39.17
CA ARG A 118 -11.65 7.06 -40.04
C ARG A 118 -11.23 6.88 -41.51
N GLU A 119 -9.93 6.85 -41.78
CA GLU A 119 -9.39 6.62 -43.14
C GLU A 119 -9.85 5.26 -43.68
N GLU A 120 -9.67 4.19 -42.91
CA GLU A 120 -10.14 2.83 -43.25
C GLU A 120 -11.64 2.80 -43.58
N VAL A 121 -12.47 3.46 -42.77
CA VAL A 121 -13.93 3.52 -43.02
C VAL A 121 -14.25 4.33 -44.28
N GLN A 122 -13.54 5.43 -44.55
CA GLN A 122 -13.73 6.22 -45.76
C GLN A 122 -13.33 5.44 -47.01
N GLU A 123 -12.22 4.69 -46.97
CA GLU A 123 -11.80 3.80 -48.06
C GLU A 123 -12.84 2.72 -48.34
N VAL A 124 -13.45 2.12 -47.31
CA VAL A 124 -14.50 1.10 -47.49
C VAL A 124 -15.81 1.68 -48.04
N LEU A 125 -16.12 2.95 -47.77
CA LEU A 125 -17.37 3.60 -48.21
C LEU A 125 -17.28 4.26 -49.60
N HIS A 126 -16.06 4.57 -50.06
CA HIS A 126 -15.82 5.32 -51.29
C HIS A 126 -14.91 4.60 -52.31
N GLY A 127 -14.34 3.45 -51.96
CA GLY A 127 -13.68 2.52 -52.87
C GLY A 127 -14.64 1.47 -53.42
#